data_AF-A0A1Q6Y6C5-F1
#
_entry.id   AF-A0A1Q6Y6C5-F1
#
_cell.length_a   1.000
_cell.length_b   1.000
_cell.length_c   1.000
_cell.angle_alpha   90.00
_cell.angle_beta   90.00
_cell.angle_gamma   90.00
#
_symmetry.space_group_name_H-M   'P 1'
#
loop_
_entity.id
_entity.type
_entity.pdbx_description
1 polymer ?
#
loop_
_entity_poly.entity_id
_entity_poly.type
_entity_poly.pdbx_seq_one_letter_code
_entity_poly.pdbx_strand_id
1 'polypeptide(L)' 'MIDRDIFFHIEQLVNEEHQILELAAQGGLDDERRSRIKQLEGYLDQCWDLLRQRRARRAAGLDPGDARLHDELTNEYYAQ' A
#
# COMPACT_ATOMS: atom_id res chain seq x y z
N MET A 1 8.50 1.82 -12.98
CA MET A 1 8.68 2.31 -11.60
C MET A 1 9.96 1.74 -11.00
N ILE A 2 10.72 2.58 -10.29
CA ILE A 2 11.90 2.18 -9.50
C ILE A 2 11.53 2.08 -8.02
N ASP A 3 12.36 1.45 -7.19
CA ASP A 3 12.03 1.26 -5.76
C ASP A 3 11.72 2.57 -5.04
N ARG A 4 12.44 3.64 -5.41
CA ARG A 4 12.24 5.01 -4.89
C ARG A 4 10.85 5.56 -5.17
N ASP A 5 10.28 5.28 -6.34
CA ASP A 5 8.90 5.68 -6.69
C ASP A 5 7.89 5.00 -5.76
N ILE A 6 8.11 3.72 -5.44
CA ILE A 6 7.24 2.97 -4.55
C ILE A 6 7.32 3.51 -3.12
N PHE A 7 8.53 3.84 -2.64
CA PHE A 7 8.71 4.51 -1.35
C PHE A 7 8.00 5.86 -1.29
N PHE A 8 8.13 6.67 -2.34
CA PHE A 8 7.42 7.95 -2.40
C PHE A 8 5.91 7.76 -2.34
N HIS A 9 5.36 6.75 -3.04
CA HIS A 9 3.94 6.45 -2.99
C HIS A 9 3.50 5.99 -1.60
N ILE A 10 4.27 5.13 -0.93
CA ILE A 10 4.04 4.72 0.46
C ILE A 10 4.00 5.96 1.38
N GLU A 11 4.96 6.88 1.27
CA GLU A 11 4.97 8.10 2.08
C GLU A 11 3.73 8.97 1.85
N GLN A 12 3.28 9.11 0.59
CA GLN A 12 2.05 9.85 0.29
C GLN A 12 0.83 9.19 0.93
N LEU A 13 0.72 7.86 0.87
CA LEU A 13 -0.40 7.11 1.46
C LEU A 13 -0.43 7.22 2.99
N VAL A 14 0.73 7.06 3.66
CA VAL A 14 0.84 7.22 5.12
C VAL A 14 0.51 8.66 5.54
N ASN A 15 0.98 9.64 4.77
CA ASN A 15 0.65 11.04 5.06
C ASN A 15 -0.86 11.31 4.94
N GLU A 16 -1.53 10.73 3.93
CA GLU A 16 -2.98 10.83 3.80
C GLU A 16 -3.72 10.18 4.99
N GLU A 17 -3.28 9.00 5.42
CA GLU A 17 -3.83 8.31 6.60
C GLU A 17 -3.70 9.18 7.85
N HIS A 18 -2.51 9.71 8.11
CA HIS A 18 -2.24 10.59 9.25
C HIS A 18 -3.16 11.81 9.25
N GLN A 19 -3.33 12.47 8.09
CA GLN A 19 -4.23 13.62 7.97
C GLN A 19 -5.68 13.26 8.29
N ILE A 20 -6.16 12.09 7.85
CA ILE A 20 -7.51 11.60 8.17
C ILE A 20 -7.63 11.34 9.68
N LEU A 21 -6.63 10.73 10.30
CA LEU A 21 -6.60 10.45 11.74
C LEU A 21 -6.56 11.74 12.57
N GLU A 22 -5.78 12.74 12.16
CA GLU A 22 -5.71 14.05 12.81
C GLU A 22 -7.06 14.78 12.75
N LEU A 23 -7.72 14.78 11.59
CA LEU A 23 -9.05 15.33 11.43
C LEU A 23 -10.09 14.57 12.28
N ALA A 24 -9.95 13.25 12.36
CA ALA A 24 -10.81 12.40 13.18
C ALA A 24 -10.61 12.63 14.69
N ALA A 25 -9.40 12.96 15.13
CA ALA A 25 -9.13 13.30 16.53
C ALA A 25 -9.85 14.59 16.97
N GLN A 26 -10.12 15.51 16.03
CA GLN A 26 -10.79 16.79 16.30
C GLN A 26 -12.32 16.74 16.18
N GLY A 27 -12.87 15.83 15.37
CA GLY A 27 -14.29 15.82 15.02
C GLY A 27 -14.94 14.44 14.93
N GLY A 28 -14.25 13.38 15.33
CA GLY A 28 -14.72 12.00 15.25
C GLY A 28 -14.40 11.30 13.93
N LEU A 29 -14.27 9.97 14.00
CA LEU A 29 -14.01 9.11 12.85
C LEU A 29 -15.33 8.59 12.27
N ASP A 30 -15.76 9.19 11.15
CA ASP A 30 -16.94 8.76 10.39
C ASP A 30 -16.66 7.45 9.62
N ASP A 31 -17.70 6.71 9.26
CA ASP A 31 -17.60 5.48 8.47
C ASP A 31 -16.90 5.70 7.12
N GLU A 32 -17.11 6.84 6.47
CA GLU A 32 -16.42 7.18 5.22
C GLU A 32 -14.89 7.27 5.43
N ARG A 33 -14.46 7.90 6.53
CA ARG A 33 -13.04 8.04 6.88
C ARG A 33 -12.42 6.69 7.22
N ARG A 34 -13.14 5.81 7.93
CA ARG A 34 -12.69 4.44 8.21
C ARG A 34 -12.52 3.65 6.91
N SER A 35 -13.47 3.76 6.01
CA SER A 35 -13.40 3.10 4.70
C SER A 35 -12.18 3.61 3.92
N ARG A 36 -11.93 4.92 3.95
CA ARG A 36 -10.75 5.51 3.30
C ARG A 36 -9.44 5.00 3.90
N ILE A 37 -9.30 4.93 5.22
CA ILE A 37 -8.12 4.35 5.88
C ILE A 37 -7.91 2.91 5.42
N LYS A 38 -8.96 2.06 5.43
CA LYS A 38 -8.84 0.68 4.93
C LYS A 38 -8.38 0.59 3.48
N GLN A 39 -8.82 1.51 2.62
CA GLN A 39 -8.36 1.58 1.24
C GLN A 39 -6.87 1.93 1.18
N LEU A 40 -6.42 2.92 1.96
CA LEU A 40 -5.01 3.31 2.06
C LEU A 40 -4.13 2.16 2.56
N GLU A 41 -4.58 1.41 3.58
CA GLU A 41 -3.91 0.21 4.07
C GLU A 41 -3.75 -0.84 2.96
N GLY A 42 -4.79 -1.07 2.15
CA GLY A 42 -4.73 -1.98 1.01
C GLY A 42 -3.75 -1.52 -0.08
N TYR A 43 -3.64 -0.21 -0.33
CA TYR A 43 -2.63 0.33 -1.26
C TYR A 43 -1.20 0.21 -0.70
N LEU A 44 -1.03 0.38 0.61
CA LEU A 44 0.25 0.20 1.28
C LEU A 44 0.73 -1.25 1.18
N ASP A 45 -0.16 -2.22 1.42
CA ASP A 45 0.15 -3.64 1.32
C ASP A 45 0.62 -4.01 -0.10
N GLN A 46 -0.09 -3.54 -1.13
CA GLN A 46 0.30 -3.70 -2.53
C GLN A 46 1.70 -3.13 -2.84
N CYS A 47 2.02 -1.95 -2.30
CA CYS A 47 3.34 -1.35 -2.47
C CYS A 47 4.44 -2.17 -1.78
N TRP A 48 4.17 -2.68 -0.58
CA TRP A 48 5.09 -3.53 0.16
C TRP A 48 5.31 -4.88 -0.52
N ASP A 49 4.26 -5.50 -1.06
CA ASP A 49 4.38 -6.74 -1.83
C ASP A 49 5.23 -6.54 -3.08
N LEU A 50 4.99 -5.45 -3.83
CA LEU A 50 5.79 -5.10 -4.99
C LEU A 50 7.28 -4.94 -4.64
N LEU A 51 7.60 -4.23 -3.55
CA LEU A 51 8.99 -4.08 -3.07
C LEU A 51 9.61 -5.44 -2.71
N ARG A 52 8.86 -6.29 -2.02
CA ARG A 52 9.31 -7.63 -1.63
C ARG A 52 9.55 -8.49 -2.87
N GLN A 53 8.65 -8.49 -3.84
CA GLN A 53 8.78 -9.20 -5.10
C GLN A 53 10.02 -8.75 -5.89
N ARG A 54 10.23 -7.43 -5.99
CA ARG A 54 11.43 -6.86 -6.64
C ARG A 54 12.72 -7.25 -5.93
N ARG A 55 12.70 -7.33 -4.60
CA ARG A 55 13.86 -7.75 -3.80
C ARG A 55 14.16 -9.25 -3.99
N ALA A 56 13.13 -10.09 -3.99
CA ALA A 56 13.26 -11.53 -4.25
C ALA A 56 13.82 -11.80 -5.66
N ARG A 57 13.30 -11.11 -6.68
CA ARG A 57 13.80 -11.20 -8.07
C ARG A 57 15.27 -10.80 -8.18
N ARG A 58 15.67 -9.68 -7.57
CA ARG A 58 17.09 -9.28 -7.49
C ARG A 58 17.96 -10.34 -6.83
N ALA A 59 17.51 -10.92 -5.71
CA ALA A 59 18.24 -11.97 -5.01
C ALA A 59 18.38 -13.25 -5.86
N ALA A 60 17.40 -13.54 -6.71
CA ALA A 60 17.42 -14.66 -7.66
C ALA A 60 18.19 -14.35 -8.97
N GLY A 61 18.76 -13.15 -9.12
CA GLY A 61 19.42 -12.73 -10.37
C GLY A 61 18.45 -12.48 -11.53
N LEU A 62 17.15 -12.32 -11.25
CA LEU A 62 16.10 -12.03 -12.22
C LEU A 62 15.89 -10.51 -12.34
N ASP A 63 15.29 -10.09 -13.45
CA ASP A 63 14.93 -8.69 -13.67
C ASP A 63 13.85 -8.22 -12.68
N PRO A 64 14.12 -7.19 -11.86
CA PRO A 64 13.14 -6.64 -10.92
C PRO A 64 12.08 -5.76 -11.58
N GLY A 65 12.28 -5.31 -12.83
CA GLY A 65 11.30 -4.53 -13.59
C GLY A 65 10.09 -5.35 -14.04
N ASP A 66 10.25 -6.65 -14.17
CA ASP A 66 9.16 -7.60 -14.44
C ASP A 66 8.31 -7.92 -13.18
N ALA A 67 8.64 -7.32 -12.03
CA ALA A 67 7.75 -7.39 -10.89
C ALA A 67 6.43 -6.66 -11.20
N ARG A 68 5.31 -7.36 -11.04
CA ARG A 68 3.96 -6.82 -11.29
C ARG A 68 3.24 -6.66 -9.97
N LEU A 69 2.57 -5.52 -9.81
CA LEU A 69 1.52 -5.37 -8.81
C LEU A 69 0.55 -6.52 -9.04
N HIS A 70 0.37 -7.35 -8.02
CA HIS A 70 -0.77 -8.24 -8.01
C HIS A 70 -1.99 -7.32 -7.96
N ASP A 71 -2.82 -7.37 -8.99
CA ASP A 71 -4.14 -6.75 -8.95
C ASP A 71 -4.93 -7.53 -7.88
N GLU A 72 -4.76 -7.13 -6.64
CA GLU A 72 -5.31 -7.80 -5.46
C GLU A 72 -6.80 -7.49 -5.31
N LEU A 73 -7.53 -7.48 -6.41
CA LEU A 73 -8.97 -7.74 -6.41
C LEU A 73 -9.26 -9.25 -6.56
N THR A 74 -8.23 -10.10 -6.73
CA THR A 74 -8.39 -11.56 -6.87
C THR A 74 -7.89 -12.38 -5.68
N ASN A 75 -7.29 -11.77 -4.66
CA ASN A 75 -6.83 -12.53 -3.49
C ASN A 75 -7.93 -12.56 -2.42
N GLU A 76 -8.82 -13.54 -2.57
CA GLU A 76 -9.78 -14.00 -1.55
C GLU A 76 -9.09 -14.44 -0.24
N TYR A 77 -8.37 -13.55 0.45
CA TYR A 77 -7.62 -13.91 1.66
C TYR A 77 -7.63 -12.91 2.81
N TYR A 78 -8.38 -11.81 2.72
CA TYR A 78 -8.74 -10.99 3.90
C TYR A 78 -10.14 -11.33 4.46
N ALA A 79 -10.67 -12.50 4.11
CA ALA A 79 -11.87 -13.07 4.70
C ALA A 79 -11.53 -14.36 5.45
N GLN A 80 -10.89 -14.25 6.63
CA GLN A 80 -11.23 -15.11 7.76
C GLN A 80 -10.79 -14.54 9.11
#